data_AF-A0A9E3EYH3-F1
#
_entry.id   AF-A0A9E3EYH3-F1
#
_cell.length_a   1.000
_cell.length_b   1.000
_cell.length_c   1.000
_cell.angle_alpha   90.00
_cell.angle_beta   90.00
_cell.angle_gamma   90.00
#
_symmetry.space_group_name_H-M   'P 1'
#
loop_
_entity.id
_entity.type
_entity.pdbx_description
1 polymer ?
#
loop_
_entity_poly.entity_id
_entity_poly.type
_entity_poly.pdbx_seq_one_letter_code
_entity_poly.pdbx_strand_id
1 'polypeptide(L)'
;MSPAREASEHRAAVAALERMLVSSQRAWEALERDDGPAVLAALDERDAVQEIAAPLLARLAGEGPSPGVWLTAVREAALALHRWNGMLEARIAERRDQLADELQRLETGSGALAGYAGRSIPVAARFEAVG
;
A
#
# COMPACT_ATOMS: atom_id res chain seq x y z
N MET A 1 -18.01 -33.49 3.32
CA MET A 1 -17.45 -32.56 4.32
C MET A 1 -18.43 -32.45 5.48
N SER A 2 -18.00 -32.34 6.75
CA SER A 2 -18.96 -32.19 7.86
C SER A 2 -19.44 -30.73 7.96
N PRO A 3 -20.70 -30.46 8.35
CA PRO A 3 -21.22 -29.09 8.46
C PRO A 3 -20.39 -28.20 9.41
N ALA A 4 -19.83 -28.78 10.46
CA ALA A 4 -18.98 -28.07 11.42
C ALA A 4 -17.65 -27.61 10.82
N ARG A 5 -17.06 -28.41 9.92
CA ARG A 5 -15.82 -28.06 9.23
C ARG A 5 -16.03 -26.92 8.24
N GLU A 6 -17.10 -27.00 7.46
CA GLU A 6 -17.50 -25.97 6.50
C GLU A 6 -17.72 -24.62 7.18
N ALA A 7 -18.47 -24.59 8.29
CA ALA A 7 -18.69 -23.36 9.06
C ALA A 7 -17.40 -22.77 9.64
N SER A 8 -16.43 -23.60 10.01
CA SER A 8 -15.14 -23.14 10.51
C SER A 8 -14.28 -22.51 9.41
N GLU A 9 -14.24 -23.13 8.24
CA GLU A 9 -13.50 -22.64 7.08
C GLU A 9 -14.08 -21.31 6.56
N HIS A 10 -15.41 -21.16 6.55
CA HIS A 10 -16.05 -19.90 6.21
C HIS A 10 -15.72 -18.76 7.18
N ARG A 11 -15.76 -19.01 8.50
CA ARG A 11 -15.36 -18.00 9.49
C ARG A 11 -13.90 -17.58 9.31
N ALA A 12 -13.01 -18.52 9.01
CA ALA A 12 -11.62 -18.22 8.73
C ALA A 12 -11.46 -17.35 7.46
N ALA A 13 -12.22 -17.62 6.40
CA ALA A 13 -12.19 -16.84 5.17
C ALA A 13 -12.69 -15.40 5.39
N VAL A 14 -13.81 -15.20 6.08
CA VAL A 14 -14.32 -13.86 6.40
C VAL A 14 -13.31 -13.09 7.25
N ALA A 15 -12.78 -13.70 8.31
CA ALA A 15 -11.79 -13.06 9.17
C ALA A 15 -10.53 -12.64 8.41
N ALA A 16 -10.08 -13.45 7.43
CA ALA A 16 -8.94 -13.08 6.59
C ALA A 16 -9.26 -11.87 5.68
N LEU A 17 -10.44 -11.85 5.07
CA LEU A 17 -10.89 -10.72 4.23
C LEU A 17 -11.00 -9.43 5.02
N GLU A 18 -11.56 -9.48 6.23
CA GLU A 18 -11.64 -8.33 7.14
C GLU A 18 -10.26 -7.83 7.55
N ARG A 19 -9.33 -8.75 7.86
CA ARG A 19 -7.96 -8.37 8.23
C ARG A 19 -7.22 -7.70 7.07
N MET A 20 -7.35 -8.24 5.86
CA MET A 20 -6.79 -7.60 4.66
C MET A 20 -7.38 -6.21 4.44
N LEU A 21 -8.70 -6.04 4.64
CA LEU A 21 -9.35 -4.74 4.52
C LEU A 21 -8.82 -3.72 5.53
N VAL A 22 -8.63 -4.13 6.79
CA VAL A 22 -8.07 -3.28 7.85
C VAL A 22 -6.62 -2.88 7.54
N SER A 23 -5.77 -3.82 7.14
CA SER A 23 -4.38 -3.53 6.76
C SER A 23 -4.31 -2.57 5.58
N SER A 24 -5.18 -2.79 4.59
CA SER A 24 -5.40 -1.87 3.48
C SER A 24 -5.76 -0.45 3.97
N GLN A 25 -6.77 -0.30 4.84
CA GLN A 25 -7.14 1.00 5.43
C GLN A 25 -5.99 1.68 6.16
N ARG A 26 -5.20 0.94 6.93
CA ARG A 26 -4.00 1.47 7.60
C ARG A 26 -2.95 1.99 6.62
N ALA A 27 -2.74 1.29 5.50
CA ALA A 27 -1.83 1.75 4.46
C ALA A 27 -2.30 3.09 3.86
N TRP A 28 -3.61 3.27 3.66
CA TRP A 28 -4.18 4.55 3.24
C TRP A 28 -3.94 5.66 4.27
N GLU A 29 -4.26 5.42 5.53
CA GLU A 29 -4.02 6.40 6.59
C GLU A 29 -2.55 6.77 6.73
N ALA A 30 -1.64 5.81 6.52
CA ALA A 30 -0.21 6.06 6.51
C ALA A 30 0.24 6.90 5.31
N LEU A 31 -0.33 6.67 4.11
CA LEU A 31 -0.11 7.52 2.93
C LEU A 31 -0.55 8.97 3.18
N GLU A 32 -1.69 9.18 3.80
CA GLU A 32 -2.20 10.52 4.11
C GLU A 32 -1.34 11.26 5.15
N ARG A 33 -0.58 10.53 5.97
CA ARG A 33 0.39 11.08 6.92
C ARG A 33 1.82 11.15 6.36
N ASP A 34 2.02 10.74 5.11
CA ASP A 34 3.33 10.66 4.47
C ASP A 34 4.34 9.75 5.21
N ASP A 35 3.83 8.74 5.90
CA ASP A 35 4.61 7.79 6.70
C ASP A 35 4.94 6.54 5.87
N GLY A 36 5.97 6.64 5.03
CA GLY A 36 6.41 5.56 4.15
C GLY A 36 6.66 4.21 4.86
N PRO A 37 7.41 4.17 5.97
CA PRO A 37 7.60 2.94 6.74
C PRO A 37 6.28 2.30 7.23
N ALA A 38 5.31 3.09 7.69
CA ALA A 38 4.02 2.58 8.10
C ALA A 38 3.18 2.06 6.92
N VAL A 39 3.29 2.67 5.74
CA VAL A 39 2.66 2.16 4.50
C VAL A 39 3.18 0.77 4.19
N LEU A 40 4.51 0.59 4.17
CA LEU A 40 5.14 -0.70 3.85
C LEU A 40 4.75 -1.77 4.87
N ALA A 41 4.79 -1.46 6.17
CA ALA A 41 4.40 -2.41 7.22
C ALA A 41 2.93 -2.87 7.07
N ALA A 42 2.03 -1.96 6.70
CA ALA A 42 0.62 -2.29 6.49
C ALA A 42 0.39 -3.15 5.22
N LEU A 43 1.15 -2.89 4.14
CA LEU A 43 1.11 -3.71 2.94
C LEU A 43 1.67 -5.11 3.17
N ASP A 44 2.80 -5.22 3.89
CA ASP A 44 3.39 -6.51 4.27
C ASP A 44 2.43 -7.35 5.12
N GLU A 45 1.73 -6.73 6.08
CA GLU A 45 0.68 -7.41 6.88
C GLU A 45 -0.44 -7.93 5.97
N ARG A 46 -0.89 -7.13 5.00
CA ARG A 46 -1.95 -7.53 4.05
C ARG A 46 -1.51 -8.73 3.21
N ASP A 47 -0.31 -8.69 2.66
CA ASP A 47 0.21 -9.73 1.78
C ASP A 47 0.45 -11.04 2.54
N ALA A 48 0.93 -10.97 3.78
CA ALA A 48 1.06 -12.14 4.66
C ALA A 48 -0.30 -12.81 4.94
N VAL A 49 -1.36 -12.02 5.16
CA VAL A 49 -2.72 -12.58 5.32
C VAL A 49 -3.21 -13.19 4.01
N GLN A 50 -2.97 -12.54 2.88
CA GLN A 50 -3.37 -13.03 1.57
C GLN A 50 -2.72 -14.37 1.23
N GLU A 51 -1.42 -14.54 1.51
CA GLU A 51 -0.70 -15.78 1.25
C GLU A 51 -1.33 -16.98 1.98
N ILE A 52 -1.72 -16.78 3.24
CA ILE A 52 -2.39 -17.80 4.06
C ILE A 52 -3.83 -18.05 3.58
N ALA A 53 -4.54 -17.00 3.19
CA ALA A 53 -5.95 -17.06 2.84
C ALA A 53 -6.23 -17.51 1.40
N ALA A 54 -5.29 -17.30 0.47
CA ALA A 54 -5.46 -17.57 -0.95
C ALA A 54 -5.87 -19.02 -1.26
N PRO A 55 -5.26 -20.07 -0.66
CA PRO A 55 -5.69 -21.45 -0.89
C PRO A 55 -7.13 -21.72 -0.39
N LEU A 56 -7.52 -21.10 0.72
CA LEU A 56 -8.86 -21.23 1.30
C LEU A 56 -9.90 -20.59 0.38
N LEU A 57 -9.65 -19.36 -0.07
CA LEU A 57 -10.53 -18.63 -0.98
C LEU A 57 -10.66 -19.31 -2.34
N ALA A 58 -9.55 -19.82 -2.89
CA ALA A 58 -9.55 -20.55 -4.16
C ALA A 58 -10.40 -21.82 -4.09
N ARG A 59 -10.30 -22.57 -2.99
CA ARG A 59 -11.14 -23.75 -2.78
C ARG A 59 -12.62 -23.39 -2.65
N LEU A 60 -12.95 -22.38 -1.85
CA LEU A 60 -14.35 -21.91 -1.70
C LEU A 60 -14.94 -21.42 -3.02
N ALA A 61 -14.14 -20.81 -3.89
CA ALA A 61 -14.56 -20.41 -5.23
C ALA A 61 -14.80 -21.60 -6.18
N GLY A 62 -14.09 -22.71 -5.99
CA GLY A 62 -14.20 -23.93 -6.80
C GLY A 62 -15.36 -24.85 -6.41
N GLU A 63 -15.97 -24.69 -5.23
CA GLU A 63 -17.02 -25.59 -4.71
C GLU A 63 -18.42 -25.41 -5.38
N GLY A 64 -18.52 -24.66 -6.48
CA GLY A 64 -19.78 -24.41 -7.17
C GLY A 64 -20.72 -23.50 -6.36
N PRO A 65 -21.93 -23.18 -6.85
CA PRO A 65 -22.84 -22.29 -6.15
C PRO A 65 -23.40 -22.98 -4.90
N SER A 66 -22.72 -22.86 -3.76
CA SER A 66 -23.28 -23.28 -2.48
C SER A 66 -24.41 -22.33 -2.08
N PRO A 67 -25.65 -22.82 -1.87
CA PRO A 67 -26.79 -21.97 -1.55
C PRO A 67 -26.76 -21.66 -0.06
N GLY A 68 -26.13 -20.56 0.31
CA GLY A 68 -26.11 -20.09 1.70
C GLY A 68 -25.81 -18.61 1.82
N VAL A 69 -26.52 -17.95 2.75
CA VAL A 69 -26.30 -16.56 3.20
C VAL A 69 -24.81 -16.27 3.49
N TRP A 70 -24.04 -17.28 3.87
CA TRP A 70 -22.60 -17.19 4.18
C TRP A 70 -21.72 -16.92 2.95
N LEU A 71 -22.09 -17.47 1.78
CA LEU A 71 -21.34 -17.24 0.55
C LEU A 71 -21.56 -15.80 0.05
N THR A 72 -22.72 -15.23 0.36
CA THR A 72 -23.00 -13.80 0.17
C THR A 72 -22.05 -12.95 1.02
N ALA A 73 -21.89 -13.24 2.31
CA ALA A 73 -21.00 -12.47 3.19
C ALA A 73 -19.53 -12.53 2.74
N VAL A 74 -19.02 -13.72 2.39
CA VAL A 74 -17.65 -13.88 1.85
C VAL A 74 -17.50 -13.11 0.54
N ARG A 75 -18.49 -13.19 -0.36
CA ARG A 75 -18.47 -12.48 -1.64
C ARG A 75 -18.54 -10.97 -1.47
N GLU A 76 -19.38 -10.47 -0.56
CA GLU A 76 -19.48 -9.04 -0.24
C GLU A 76 -18.18 -8.50 0.35
N ALA A 77 -17.58 -9.23 1.30
CA ALA A 77 -16.28 -8.88 1.88
C ALA A 77 -15.16 -8.88 0.82
N ALA A 78 -15.13 -9.88 -0.07
CA ALA A 78 -14.17 -9.95 -1.17
C ALA A 78 -14.35 -8.80 -2.17
N LEU A 79 -15.59 -8.45 -2.53
CA LEU A 79 -15.88 -7.32 -3.41
C LEU A 79 -15.52 -5.98 -2.77
N ALA A 80 -15.79 -5.82 -1.48
CA ALA A 80 -15.39 -4.62 -0.73
C ALA A 80 -13.87 -4.47 -0.71
N LEU A 81 -13.15 -5.55 -0.39
CA LEU A 81 -11.68 -5.59 -0.42
C LEU A 81 -11.13 -5.27 -1.81
N HIS A 82 -11.69 -5.86 -2.87
CA HIS A 82 -11.24 -5.62 -4.24
C HIS A 82 -11.39 -4.14 -4.64
N ARG A 83 -12.57 -3.54 -4.40
CA ARG A 83 -12.79 -2.11 -4.68
C ARG A 83 -11.84 -1.23 -3.88
N TRP A 84 -11.66 -1.57 -2.61
CA TRP A 84 -10.78 -0.82 -1.72
C TRP A 84 -9.33 -0.88 -2.24
N ASN A 85 -8.83 -2.07 -2.58
CA ASN A 85 -7.46 -2.23 -3.07
C ASN A 85 -7.21 -1.44 -4.37
N GLY A 86 -8.18 -1.42 -5.29
CA GLY A 86 -8.07 -0.59 -6.49
C GLY A 86 -7.93 0.91 -6.18
N MET A 87 -8.62 1.41 -5.15
CA MET A 87 -8.46 2.81 -4.71
C MET A 87 -7.06 3.07 -4.12
N LEU A 88 -6.55 2.15 -3.29
CA LEU A 88 -5.21 2.30 -2.71
C LEU A 88 -4.11 2.22 -3.76
N GLU A 89 -4.21 1.31 -4.72
CA GLU A 89 -3.23 1.21 -5.81
C GLU A 89 -3.18 2.52 -6.61
N ALA A 90 -4.35 3.11 -6.92
CA ALA A 90 -4.42 4.40 -7.58
C ALA A 90 -3.78 5.52 -6.74
N ARG A 91 -4.00 5.52 -5.42
CA ARG A 91 -3.41 6.51 -4.50
C ARG A 91 -1.90 6.37 -4.36
N ILE A 92 -1.39 5.13 -4.28
CA ILE A 92 0.04 4.84 -4.27
C ILE A 92 0.69 5.32 -5.58
N ALA A 93 0.05 5.07 -6.72
CA ALA A 93 0.54 5.53 -8.01
C ALA A 93 0.62 7.07 -8.06
N GLU A 94 -0.43 7.77 -7.62
CA GLU A 94 -0.44 9.22 -7.53
C GLU A 94 0.68 9.75 -6.63
N ARG A 95 0.88 9.16 -5.44
CA ARG A 95 1.97 9.60 -4.53
C ARG A 95 3.35 9.36 -5.14
N ARG A 96 3.54 8.27 -5.88
CA ARG A 96 4.79 8.00 -6.60
C ARG A 96 5.08 9.06 -7.66
N ASP A 97 4.07 9.47 -8.42
CA ASP A 97 4.22 10.52 -9.44
C ASP A 97 4.57 11.86 -8.77
N GLN A 98 3.92 12.21 -7.66
CA GLN A 98 4.24 13.41 -6.88
C GLN A 98 5.70 13.41 -6.38
N LEU A 99 6.18 12.27 -5.86
CA LEU A 99 7.57 12.12 -5.42
C LEU A 99 8.56 12.23 -6.59
N ALA A 100 8.21 11.70 -7.77
CA ALA A 100 9.03 11.85 -8.97
C ALA A 100 9.14 13.32 -9.39
N ASP A 101 8.04 14.07 -9.36
CA ASP A 101 8.02 15.51 -9.65
C ASP A 101 8.80 16.32 -8.60
N GLU A 102 8.72 15.95 -7.32
CA GLU A 102 9.53 16.54 -6.25
C GLU A 102 11.03 16.30 -6.47
N LEU A 103 11.43 15.06 -6.80
CA LEU A 103 12.80 14.71 -7.11
C LEU A 103 13.33 15.50 -8.33
N GLN A 104 12.55 15.56 -9.42
CA GLN A 104 12.92 16.32 -10.61
C GLN A 104 13.09 17.82 -10.31
N ARG A 105 12.24 18.40 -9.45
CA ARG A 105 12.36 19.79 -8.98
C ARG A 105 13.62 20.00 -8.14
N LEU A 106 13.95 19.06 -7.25
CA LEU A 106 15.17 19.13 -6.44
C LEU A 106 16.43 19.01 -7.29
N GLU A 107 16.45 18.11 -8.28
CA GLU A 107 17.57 17.95 -9.22
C GLU A 107 17.76 19.21 -10.08
N THR A 108 16.69 19.78 -10.63
CA THR A 108 16.75 21.01 -11.43
C THR A 108 17.08 22.26 -10.60
N GLY A 109 16.57 22.35 -9.37
CA GLY A 109 16.94 23.40 -8.42
C GLY A 109 18.39 23.31 -7.94
N SER A 110 18.90 22.10 -7.70
CA SER A 110 20.31 21.83 -7.40
C SER A 110 21.21 22.16 -8.60
N GLY A 111 20.78 21.82 -9.83
CA GLY A 111 21.45 22.22 -11.07
C GLY A 111 21.45 23.74 -11.29
N ALA A 112 20.39 24.45 -10.91
CA ALA A 112 20.33 25.92 -10.95
C ALA A 112 21.26 26.56 -9.91
N LEU A 113 21.37 25.99 -8.70
CA LEU A 113 22.33 26.42 -7.68
C LEU A 113 23.78 26.15 -8.10
N ALA A 114 24.06 25.01 -8.74
CA ALA A 114 25.38 24.73 -9.33
C ALA A 114 25.72 25.68 -10.49
N GLY A 115 24.72 26.04 -11.31
CA GLY A 115 24.85 27.07 -12.36
C GLY A 115 25.06 28.48 -11.82
N TYR A 116 24.50 28.81 -10.65
CA TYR A 116 24.71 30.08 -9.95
C TYR A 116 26.08 30.12 -9.23
N ALA A 117 26.54 29.00 -8.67
CA ALA A 117 27.88 28.86 -8.09
C ALA A 117 29.00 28.98 -9.16
N GLY A 118 28.69 28.72 -10.43
CA GLY A 118 29.57 28.99 -11.57
C GLY A 118 29.75 30.46 -11.95
N ARG A 119 28.96 31.38 -11.36
CA ARG A 119 29.07 32.84 -11.60
C ARG A 119 28.76 33.65 -10.35
N SER A 120 29.46 33.42 -9.23
CA SER A 120 29.67 34.41 -8.16
C SER A 120 30.55 33.84 -7.02
N ILE A 121 31.80 34.34 -6.97
CA ILE A 121 32.72 34.36 -5.81
C ILE A 121 33.16 32.97 -5.28
N PRO A 122 34.45 32.61 -5.41
CA PRO A 122 34.97 31.50 -4.63
C PRO A 122 34.88 31.86 -3.15
N VAL A 123 33.97 31.21 -2.42
CA VAL A 123 33.90 31.28 -0.95
C VAL A 123 35.24 30.88 -0.32
N ALA A 124 36.01 30.04 -1.01
CA ALA A 124 37.39 29.69 -0.64
C ALA A 124 38.36 30.89 -0.63
N ALA A 125 38.15 31.93 -1.44
CA ALA A 125 39.03 33.10 -1.50
C ALA A 125 38.73 34.17 -0.44
N ARG A 126 37.69 34.00 0.39
CA ARG A 126 37.31 34.98 1.43
C ARG A 126 37.83 34.63 2.83
N PHE A 127 38.29 33.40 3.04
CA PHE A 127 38.84 32.95 4.32
C PHE A 127 40.37 33.04 4.42
N GLU A 128 41.09 33.26 3.31
CA GLU A 128 42.55 33.47 3.34
C GLU A 128 42.95 34.92 3.67
N ALA A 129 42.02 35.88 3.68
CA ALA A 129 42.29 37.28 4.04
C ALA A 129 42.07 37.60 5.53
N VAL A 130 41.89 36.59 6.38
CA VAL A 130 41.76 36.70 7.85
C VAL A 130 42.89 35.93 8.57
N GLY A 131 44.01 35.71 7.87
CA GLY A 131 45.27 35.21 8.43
C GLY A 131 46.34 36.29 8.41
#